data_AF-A0AAU0HPU4-F1
#
_entry.id   AF-A0AAU0HPU4-F1
#
_cell.length_a   1.000
_cell.length_b   1.000
_cell.length_c   1.000
_cell.angle_alpha   90.00
_cell.angle_beta   90.00
_cell.angle_gamma   90.00
#
_symmetry.space_group_name_H-M   'P 1'
#
loop_
_entity.id
_entity.type
_entity.pdbx_description
1 polymer ?
#
loop_
_entity_poly.entity_id
_entity_poly.type
_entity_poly.pdbx_seq_one_letter_code
_entity_poly.pdbx_strand_id
1 'polypeptide(L)'
;MNMLGDIVMPIATLAGLAGLAPALWARFLPEGVPWLMLNAILSILGCAIVAMAWRYGLSWPGWGASLRWLGLSALIWGPVVLLSLAQQPRRWKDATW
;
A
#
# COMPACT_ATOMS: atom_id res chain seq x y z
N MET A 1 -26.68 3.20 -7.58
CA MET A 1 -25.44 2.53 -7.12
C MET A 1 -24.98 1.63 -8.26
N ASN A 2 -23.84 1.94 -8.87
CA ASN A 2 -23.27 1.17 -9.97
C ASN A 2 -22.20 0.25 -9.38
N MET A 3 -22.44 -1.05 -9.36
CA MET A 3 -21.50 -2.03 -8.77
C MET A 3 -20.08 -1.90 -9.32
N LEU A 4 -19.95 -1.62 -10.62
CA LEU A 4 -18.65 -1.52 -11.28
C LEU A 4 -17.84 -0.31 -10.79
N GLY A 5 -18.47 0.87 -10.73
CA GLY A 5 -17.81 2.11 -10.34
C GLY A 5 -17.64 2.26 -8.82
N ASP A 6 -18.63 1.83 -8.05
CA ASP A 6 -18.69 2.09 -6.61
C ASP A 6 -17.93 1.05 -5.78
N ILE A 7 -17.76 -0.18 -6.30
CA ILE A 7 -17.20 -1.31 -5.56
C ILE A 7 -16.05 -1.96 -6.32
N VAL A 8 -16.28 -2.43 -7.55
CA VAL A 8 -15.29 -3.23 -8.27
C VAL A 8 -14.04 -2.43 -8.62
N MET A 9 -14.21 -1.23 -9.18
CA MET A 9 -13.11 -0.31 -9.52
C MET A 9 -12.21 0.02 -8.32
N PRO A 10 -12.73 0.49 -7.17
CA PRO A 10 -11.86 0.81 -6.02
C PRO A 10 -11.14 -0.42 -5.48
N ILE A 11 -11.81 -1.57 -5.39
CA ILE A 11 -11.18 -2.82 -4.92
C ILE A 11 -10.08 -3.27 -5.89
N ALA A 12 -10.35 -3.27 -7.20
CA ALA A 12 -9.36 -3.66 -8.20
C ALA A 12 -8.14 -2.72 -8.19
N THR A 13 -8.38 -1.41 -8.04
CA THR A 13 -7.32 -0.40 -7.96
C THR A 13 -6.45 -0.61 -6.72
N LEU A 14 -7.06 -0.83 -5.55
CA LEU A 14 -6.33 -1.05 -4.31
C LEU A 14 -5.60 -2.40 -4.30
N ALA A 15 -6.19 -3.46 -4.85
CA ALA A 15 -5.53 -4.75 -5.00
C ALA A 15 -4.31 -4.66 -5.93
N GLY A 16 -4.47 -3.98 -7.07
CA GLY A 16 -3.38 -3.70 -7.99
C GLY A 16 -2.28 -2.87 -7.33
N LEU A 17 -2.65 -1.84 -6.56
CA LEU A 17 -1.70 -1.01 -5.83
C LEU A 17 -0.96 -1.81 -4.74
N ALA A 18 -1.66 -2.60 -3.94
CA ALA A 18 -1.05 -3.43 -2.91
C ALA A 18 -0.07 -4.46 -3.49
N GLY A 19 -0.38 -5.00 -4.68
CA GLY A 19 0.50 -5.92 -5.39
C GLY A 19 1.69 -5.24 -6.07
N LEU A 20 1.50 -4.07 -6.69
CA LEU A 20 2.52 -3.42 -7.53
C LEU A 20 3.36 -2.38 -6.79
N ALA A 21 2.80 -1.70 -5.78
CA ALA A 21 3.50 -0.64 -5.04
C ALA A 21 4.84 -1.13 -4.46
N PRO A 22 4.93 -2.34 -3.88
CA PRO A 22 6.21 -2.83 -3.37
C PRO A 22 7.30 -2.87 -4.44
N ALA A 23 6.97 -3.36 -5.64
CA ALA A 23 7.90 -3.45 -6.76
C ALA A 23 8.28 -2.08 -7.32
N LEU A 24 7.35 -1.11 -7.31
CA LEU A 24 7.62 0.26 -7.73
C LEU A 24 8.59 0.95 -6.76
N TRP A 25 8.32 0.86 -5.45
CA TRP A 25 9.18 1.45 -4.43
C TRP A 25 10.56 0.81 -4.37
N ALA A 26 10.68 -0.50 -4.61
CA ALA A 26 11.97 -1.17 -4.65
C ALA A 26 12.92 -0.56 -5.69
N ARG A 27 12.43 0.03 -6.78
CA ARG A 27 13.32 0.69 -7.76
C ARG A 27 14.07 1.89 -7.19
N PHE A 28 13.52 2.52 -6.16
CA PHE A 28 14.05 3.74 -5.55
C PHE A 28 14.70 3.50 -4.19
N LEU A 29 14.36 2.39 -3.53
CA LEU A 29 14.88 2.04 -2.22
C LEU A 29 16.10 1.12 -2.37
N PRO A 30 17.16 1.30 -1.57
CA PRO A 30 18.32 0.39 -1.56
C PRO A 30 17.96 -0.96 -0.92
N GLU A 31 18.90 -1.91 -0.95
CA GLU A 31 18.69 -3.22 -0.34
C GLU A 31 18.87 -3.18 1.19
N GLY A 32 18.21 -4.09 1.89
CA GLY A 32 18.30 -4.27 3.33
C GLY A 32 16.95 -4.26 4.07
N VAL A 33 16.91 -4.95 5.21
CA VAL A 33 15.73 -5.07 6.08
C VAL A 33 15.03 -3.74 6.41
N PRO A 34 15.72 -2.66 6.84
CA PRO A 34 15.02 -1.41 7.18
C PRO A 34 14.31 -0.78 5.97
N TRP A 35 14.91 -0.90 4.77
CA TRP A 35 14.32 -0.39 3.53
C TRP A 35 13.15 -1.24 3.06
N LEU A 36 13.18 -2.55 3.31
CA LEU A 36 12.04 -3.44 3.11
C LEU A 36 10.85 -3.02 4.01
N MET A 37 11.11 -2.70 5.28
CA MET A 37 10.07 -2.22 6.19
C MET A 37 9.50 -0.88 5.75
N LEU A 38 10.35 0.06 5.33
CA LEU A 38 9.89 1.34 4.78
C LEU A 38 9.02 1.13 3.53
N ASN A 39 9.41 0.21 2.65
CA ASN A 39 8.62 -0.16 1.47
C ASN A 39 7.21 -0.67 1.86
N ALA A 40 7.14 -1.57 2.84
CA ALA A 40 5.86 -2.06 3.36
C ALA A 40 4.98 -0.91 3.87
N ILE A 41 5.56 -0.01 4.66
CA ILE A 41 4.86 1.16 5.24
C ILE A 41 4.37 2.09 4.13
N LEU A 42 5.21 2.43 3.16
CA LEU A 42 4.85 3.31 2.03
C LEU A 42 3.76 2.69 1.16
N SER A 43 3.82 1.38 0.93
CA SER A 43 2.80 0.67 0.15
C SER A 43 1.43 0.67 0.86
N ILE A 44 1.40 0.44 2.17
CA ILE A 44 0.17 0.49 2.97
C ILE A 44 -0.37 1.93 3.06
N LEU A 45 0.50 2.92 3.26
CA LEU A 45 0.12 4.33 3.26
C LEU A 45 -0.49 4.74 1.92
N GLY A 46 0.10 4.30 0.81
CA GLY A 46 -0.46 4.51 -0.53
C GLY A 46 -1.88 3.95 -0.67
N CYS A 47 -2.11 2.72 -0.20
CA CYS A 47 -3.44 2.11 -0.19
C CYS A 47 -4.42 2.91 0.68
N ALA A 48 -4.00 3.36 1.86
CA ALA A 48 -4.84 4.17 2.74
C ALA A 48 -5.22 5.52 2.11
N ILE A 49 -4.27 6.21 1.47
CA ILE A 49 -4.51 7.48 0.79
C ILE A 49 -5.49 7.28 -0.36
N VAL A 50 -5.33 6.25 -1.19
CA VAL A 50 -6.24 5.98 -2.31
C VAL A 50 -7.64 5.60 -1.81
N ALA A 51 -7.73 4.78 -0.76
CA ALA A 51 -9.02 4.43 -0.16
C ALA A 51 -9.74 5.65 0.42
N MET A 52 -9.01 6.53 1.11
CA MET A 52 -9.53 7.80 1.61
C MET A 52 -9.96 8.72 0.47
N ALA A 53 -9.15 8.83 -0.58
CA ALA A 53 -9.46 9.65 -1.75
C ALA A 53 -10.74 9.19 -2.45
N TRP A 54 -10.98 7.88 -2.52
CA TRP A 54 -12.23 7.35 -3.07
C TRP A 54 -13.44 7.68 -2.18
N ARG A 55 -13.27 7.60 -0.86
CA ARG A 55 -14.38 7.80 0.09
C ARG A 55 -14.73 9.27 0.33
N TYR A 56 -13.73 10.14 0.39
CA TYR A 56 -13.87 11.54 0.79
C TYR A 56 -13.43 12.53 -0.31
N GLY A 57 -13.00 12.04 -1.48
CA GLY A 57 -12.36 12.89 -2.48
C GLY A 57 -11.02 13.45 -1.95
N LEU A 58 -10.66 14.65 -2.38
CA LEU A 58 -9.47 15.38 -1.90
C LEU A 58 -9.67 16.07 -0.54
N SER A 59 -10.82 15.85 0.11
CA SER A 59 -11.08 16.44 1.42
C SER A 59 -10.36 15.68 2.53
N TRP A 60 -9.71 16.40 3.45
CA TRP A 60 -9.01 15.80 4.58
C TRP A 60 -10.00 15.47 5.70
N PRO A 61 -10.21 14.19 6.07
CA PRO A 61 -11.24 13.81 7.04
C PRO A 61 -10.82 13.98 8.51
N GLY A 62 -9.64 14.56 8.76
CA GLY A 62 -9.09 14.76 10.10
C GLY A 62 -8.30 13.54 10.63
N TRP A 63 -7.44 13.79 11.63
CA TRP A 63 -6.46 12.81 12.12
C TRP A 63 -7.05 11.47 12.57
N GLY A 64 -8.15 11.50 13.35
CA GLY A 64 -8.76 10.28 13.86
C GLY A 64 -9.30 9.37 12.75
N ALA A 65 -9.92 9.96 11.73
CA ALA A 65 -10.37 9.22 10.56
C ALA A 65 -9.18 8.67 9.76
N SER A 66 -8.14 9.48 9.53
CA SER A 66 -6.94 9.05 8.80
C SER A 66 -6.25 7.84 9.46
N LEU A 67 -6.12 7.84 10.79
CA LEU A 67 -5.54 6.70 11.52
C LEU A 67 -6.39 5.43 11.41
N ARG A 68 -7.71 5.57 11.47
CA ARG A 68 -8.63 4.44 11.26
C ARG A 68 -8.47 3.84 9.87
N TRP A 69 -8.42 4.68 8.83
CA TRP A 69 -8.26 4.22 7.45
C TRP A 69 -6.90 3.60 7.19
N LEU A 70 -5.85 4.12 7.84
CA LEU A 70 -4.53 3.49 7.83
C LEU A 70 -4.58 2.09 8.43
N GLY A 71 -5.19 1.94 9.62
CA GLY A 71 -5.34 0.63 10.27
C GLY A 71 -6.14 -0.37 9.44
N LEU A 72 -7.25 0.07 8.84
CA LEU A 72 -8.05 -0.77 7.95
C LEU A 72 -7.27 -1.17 6.69
N SER A 73 -6.50 -0.24 6.11
CA SER A 73 -5.69 -0.54 4.93
C SER A 73 -4.57 -1.51 5.25
N ALA A 74 -3.92 -1.36 6.40
CA ALA A 74 -2.91 -2.29 6.88
C ALA A 74 -3.50 -3.69 7.10
N LEU A 75 -4.71 -3.79 7.66
CA LEU A 75 -5.36 -5.07 7.92
C LEU A 75 -5.78 -5.80 6.63
N ILE A 76 -6.37 -5.07 5.68
CA ILE A 76 -6.91 -5.64 4.45
C ILE A 76 -5.80 -5.92 3.43
N TRP A 77 -4.92 -4.94 3.21
CA TRP A 77 -3.92 -4.99 2.14
C TRP A 77 -2.54 -5.42 2.62
N GLY A 78 -2.28 -5.40 3.94
CA GLY A 78 -1.01 -5.83 4.52
C GLY A 78 -0.57 -7.22 4.06
N PRO A 79 -1.42 -8.27 4.11
CA PRO A 79 -1.05 -9.59 3.62
C PRO A 79 -0.64 -9.60 2.14
N VAL A 80 -1.35 -8.86 1.28
CA VAL A 80 -1.04 -8.74 -0.15
C VAL A 80 0.30 -8.03 -0.36
N VAL A 81 0.53 -6.93 0.36
CA VAL A 81 1.80 -6.19 0.35
C VAL A 81 2.94 -7.08 0.81
N LEU A 82 2.76 -7.85 1.88
CA LEU A 82 3.77 -8.78 2.40
C LEU A 82 4.10 -9.89 1.40
N LEU A 83 3.08 -10.48 0.74
CA LEU A 83 3.30 -11.48 -0.30
C LEU A 83 4.06 -10.89 -1.50
N SER A 84 3.74 -9.67 -1.90
CA SER A 84 4.45 -8.97 -2.98
C SER A 84 5.90 -8.67 -2.61
N LEU A 85 6.16 -8.22 -1.37
CA LEU A 85 7.52 -8.03 -0.85
C LEU A 85 8.32 -9.34 -0.81
N ALA A 86 7.68 -10.45 -0.41
CA ALA A 86 8.32 -11.76 -0.34
C ALA A 86 8.74 -12.32 -1.71
N GLN A 87 8.06 -11.90 -2.78
CA GLN A 87 8.40 -12.27 -4.16
C GLN A 87 9.54 -11.45 -4.76
N GLN A 88 10.03 -10.41 -4.07
CA GLN A 88 11.07 -9.56 -4.62
C GLN A 88 12.41 -10.31 -4.69
N PRO A 89 13.10 -10.32 -5.85
CA PRO A 89 14.31 -11.11 -6.07
C PRO A 89 15.56 -10.57 -5.34
N ARG A 90 15.41 -9.51 -4.53
CA ARG A 90 16.51 -8.79 -3.87
C ARG A 90 17.01 -9.50 -2.62
N ARG A 91 18.31 -9.35 -2.33
CA ARG A 91 18.95 -9.95 -1.15
C ARG A 91 18.81 -9.02 0.04
N TRP A 92 17.60 -8.95 0.60
CA TRP A 92 17.27 -8.09 1.76
C TRP A 92 18.05 -8.40 3.06
N LYS A 93 18.93 -9.40 3.04
CA LYS A 93 19.78 -9.81 4.17
C LYS A 93 21.00 -8.89 4.32
N ASP A 94 21.51 -8.38 3.21
CA ASP A 94 22.72 -7.54 3.18
C ASP A 94 22.35 -6.12 2.77
N ALA A 95 22.96 -5.13 3.42
CA ALA A 95 22.79 -3.73 3.03
C ALA A 95 23.71 -3.43 1.84
N THR A 96 23.18 -3.50 0.63
CA THR A 96 23.88 -3.12 -0.61
C THR A 96 23.18 -1.94 -1.27
N TRP A 97 23.98 -0.98 -1.73
CA TRP A 97 23.54 0.22 -2.44
C TRP A 97 23.33 -0.05 -3.92
#